data_AF-A0A4R6NW23-F1
#
_entry.id   AF-A0A4R6NW23-F1
#
_cell.length_a   1.000
_cell.length_b   1.000
_cell.length_c   1.000
_cell.angle_alpha   90.00
_cell.angle_beta   90.00
_cell.angle_gamma   90.00
#
_symmetry.space_group_name_H-M   'P 1'
#
loop_
_entity.id
_entity.type
_entity.pdbx_description
1 polymer ?
#
loop_
_entity_poly.entity_id
_entity_poly.type
_entity_poly.pdbx_seq_one_letter_code
_entity_poly.pdbx_strand_id
1 'polypeptide(L)'
;MHTIRPYRINTLFLSDLHLGSSSCHAESINQLLCSIDCKTIYLVGDIVDFWAIKRRGVGLVESHVEVIKTLLIKARQGTKIHYVTGNHDDGLRSLLKAYPFEHGLTNINLCNQCNFISKSGKKYLVLHGDQFDNQLKWDMLSKSMVALNIALMMSYQH
;
A
#
# COMPACT_ATOMS: atom_id res chain seq x y z
N MET A 1 13.30 -28.71 11.06
CA MET A 1 12.57 -27.60 10.41
C MET A 1 13.50 -26.40 10.34
N HIS A 2 13.97 -26.03 9.15
CA HIS A 2 14.76 -24.79 8.97
C HIS A 2 13.79 -23.61 9.06
N THR A 3 13.87 -22.83 10.13
CA THR A 3 13.18 -21.54 10.24
C THR A 3 13.88 -20.58 9.28
N ILE A 4 13.29 -20.40 8.09
CA ILE A 4 13.72 -19.36 7.15
C ILE A 4 13.53 -18.03 7.88
N ARG A 5 14.64 -17.35 8.20
CA ARG A 5 14.59 -16.02 8.81
C ARG A 5 13.99 -15.04 7.79
N PRO A 6 13.07 -14.16 8.20
CA PRO A 6 12.49 -13.18 7.30
C PRO A 6 13.56 -12.22 6.77
N TYR A 7 13.40 -11.79 5.52
CA TYR A 7 14.25 -10.77 4.91
C TYR A 7 14.01 -9.44 5.61
N ARG A 8 15.08 -8.85 6.15
CA ARG A 8 15.01 -7.56 6.85
C ARG A 8 15.26 -6.42 5.88
N ILE A 9 14.26 -5.55 5.72
CA ILE A 9 14.37 -4.32 4.92
C ILE A 9 13.87 -3.13 5.74
N ASN A 10 14.30 -1.92 5.41
CA ASN A 10 13.83 -0.73 6.13
C ASN A 10 12.40 -0.35 5.72
N THR A 11 12.12 -0.41 4.42
CA THR A 11 10.90 0.12 3.83
C THR A 11 10.42 -0.79 2.70
N LEU A 12 9.13 -1.06 2.67
CA LEU A 12 8.43 -1.79 1.60
C LEU A 12 7.44 -0.84 0.92
N PHE A 13 7.36 -0.89 -0.40
CA PHE A 13 6.32 -0.22 -1.20
C PHE A 13 5.50 -1.29 -1.92
N LEU A 14 4.18 -1.21 -1.84
CA LEU A 14 3.23 -2.06 -2.56
C LEU A 14 2.18 -1.15 -3.21
N SER A 15 1.76 -1.43 -4.42
CA SER A 15 0.69 -0.72 -5.15
C SER A 15 -0.20 -1.71 -5.87
N ASP A 16 -1.40 -1.29 -6.28
CA ASP A 16 -2.26 -2.01 -7.22
C ASP A 16 -2.53 -3.48 -6.83
N LEU A 17 -2.78 -3.72 -5.53
CA LEU A 17 -3.04 -5.07 -5.05
C LEU A 17 -4.44 -5.57 -5.45
N HIS A 18 -5.40 -4.66 -5.62
CA HIS A 18 -6.79 -4.93 -6.01
C HIS A 18 -7.45 -6.07 -5.23
N LEU A 19 -7.31 -6.09 -3.90
CA LEU A 19 -7.98 -7.06 -3.03
C LEU A 19 -9.51 -6.98 -3.26
N GLY A 20 -10.15 -8.09 -3.59
CA GLY A 20 -11.56 -8.15 -4.01
C GLY A 20 -11.76 -8.39 -5.51
N SER A 21 -10.74 -8.15 -6.34
CA SER A 21 -10.71 -8.59 -7.73
C SER A 21 -10.31 -10.07 -7.86
N SER A 22 -10.78 -10.78 -8.89
CA SER A 22 -10.32 -12.17 -9.18
C SER A 22 -8.91 -12.23 -9.72
N SER A 23 -8.38 -11.12 -10.25
CA SER A 23 -7.01 -11.07 -10.77
C SER A 23 -5.98 -10.86 -9.67
N CYS A 24 -6.40 -10.65 -8.42
CA CYS A 24 -5.50 -10.43 -7.30
C CYS A 24 -4.86 -11.76 -6.84
N HIS A 25 -3.53 -11.79 -6.86
CA HIS A 25 -2.71 -12.93 -6.40
C HIS A 25 -2.48 -12.84 -4.88
N ALA A 26 -3.56 -12.94 -4.11
CA ALA A 26 -3.57 -12.65 -2.67
C ALA A 26 -2.65 -13.57 -1.85
N GLU A 27 -2.58 -14.85 -2.20
CA GLU A 27 -1.72 -15.83 -1.55
C GLU A 27 -0.23 -15.48 -1.72
N SER A 28 0.17 -15.08 -2.93
CA SER A 28 1.54 -14.65 -3.21
C SER A 28 1.90 -13.36 -2.47
N ILE A 29 0.97 -12.40 -2.39
CA ILE A 29 1.14 -11.18 -1.60
C ILE A 29 1.30 -11.52 -0.12
N ASN A 30 0.47 -12.41 0.41
CA ASN A 30 0.55 -12.82 1.81
C ASN A 30 1.87 -13.54 2.13
N GLN A 31 2.32 -14.43 1.23
CA GLN A 31 3.63 -15.09 1.35
C GLN A 31 4.78 -14.06 1.37
N LEU A 32 4.74 -13.07 0.47
CA LEU A 32 5.71 -11.97 0.46
C LEU A 32 5.72 -11.22 1.80
N LEU A 33 4.55 -10.80 2.29
CA LEU A 33 4.42 -10.10 3.57
C LEU A 33 4.95 -10.93 4.74
N CYS A 34 4.64 -12.22 4.80
CA CYS A 34 5.15 -13.13 5.83
C CYS A 34 6.67 -13.32 5.76
N SER A 35 7.25 -13.25 4.56
CA SER A 35 8.69 -13.40 4.36
C SER A 35 9.52 -12.15 4.67
N ILE A 36 8.89 -11.00 4.89
CA ILE A 36 9.56 -9.70 5.06
C ILE A 36 9.33 -9.14 6.47
N ASP A 37 10.42 -8.72 7.11
CA ASP A 37 10.40 -7.89 8.32
C ASP A 37 10.82 -6.47 7.95
N CYS A 38 9.97 -5.48 8.22
CA CYS A 38 10.23 -4.09 7.86
C CYS A 38 9.66 -3.07 8.85
N LYS A 39 10.32 -1.92 8.91
CA LYS A 39 9.93 -0.81 9.81
C LYS A 39 8.77 -0.01 9.25
N THR A 40 8.70 0.14 7.92
CA THR A 40 7.68 0.95 7.24
C THR A 40 7.16 0.24 5.99
N ILE A 41 5.85 0.24 5.79
CA ILE A 41 5.18 -0.18 4.56
C ILE A 41 4.44 1.03 4.00
N TYR A 42 4.60 1.29 2.71
CA TYR A 42 3.78 2.22 1.95
C TYR A 42 2.86 1.39 1.04
N LEU A 43 1.56 1.47 1.27
CA LEU A 43 0.53 0.92 0.41
C LEU A 43 0.04 2.07 -0.47
N VAL A 44 0.32 2.01 -1.76
CA VAL A 44 0.17 3.13 -2.70
C VAL A 44 -0.90 2.81 -3.71
N GLY A 45 -2.13 3.21 -3.40
CA GLY A 45 -3.26 3.16 -4.31
C GLY A 45 -3.78 1.76 -4.64
N ASP A 46 -5.07 1.73 -4.96
CA ASP A 46 -5.81 0.57 -5.47
C ASP A 46 -5.50 -0.74 -4.74
N ILE A 47 -5.44 -0.67 -3.41
CA ILE A 47 -5.13 -1.81 -2.56
C ILE A 47 -6.37 -2.67 -2.37
N VAL A 48 -7.54 -2.06 -2.20
CA VAL A 48 -8.83 -2.75 -2.07
C VAL A 48 -9.79 -2.28 -3.14
N ASP A 49 -10.21 -3.18 -4.02
CA ASP A 49 -11.15 -2.85 -5.08
C ASP A 49 -12.60 -3.02 -4.59
N PHE A 50 -13.15 -1.96 -3.97
CA PHE A 50 -14.54 -1.95 -3.51
C PHE A 50 -15.56 -2.05 -4.65
N TRP A 51 -15.20 -1.61 -5.87
CA TRP A 51 -16.08 -1.72 -7.03
C TRP A 51 -16.23 -3.18 -7.45
N ALA A 52 -15.14 -3.94 -7.48
CA ALA A 52 -15.17 -5.38 -7.75
C ALA A 52 -16.01 -6.13 -6.71
N ILE A 53 -15.82 -5.83 -5.42
CA ILE A 53 -16.60 -6.41 -4.31
C ILE A 53 -18.09 -6.13 -4.49
N LYS A 54 -18.45 -4.85 -4.69
CA LYS A 54 -19.85 -4.43 -4.87
C LYS A 54 -20.49 -5.09 -6.09
N ARG A 55 -19.77 -5.18 -7.21
CA ARG A 55 -20.26 -5.79 -8.46
C ARG A 55 -20.55 -7.28 -8.30
N ARG A 56 -19.71 -7.99 -7.55
CA ARG A 56 -19.89 -9.43 -7.32
C ARG A 56 -20.97 -9.74 -6.28
N GLY A 57 -21.31 -8.77 -5.43
CA GLY A 57 -22.25 -8.99 -4.33
C GLY A 57 -21.74 -9.96 -3.26
N VAL A 58 -20.46 -10.34 -3.31
CA VAL A 58 -19.79 -11.15 -2.29
C VAL A 58 -18.66 -10.35 -1.67
N GLY A 59 -18.43 -10.54 -0.37
CA GLY A 59 -17.33 -9.91 0.36
C GLY A 59 -15.95 -10.40 -0.08
N LEU A 60 -14.92 -9.98 0.65
CA LEU A 60 -13.58 -10.51 0.45
C LEU A 60 -13.53 -12.03 0.69
N VAL A 61 -12.93 -12.76 -0.25
CA VAL A 61 -12.59 -14.17 -0.04
C VAL A 61 -11.46 -14.33 0.98
N GLU A 62 -11.32 -15.54 1.52
CA GLU A 62 -10.42 -15.83 2.64
C GLU A 62 -8.97 -15.35 2.39
N SER A 63 -8.42 -15.58 1.20
CA SER A 63 -7.04 -15.17 0.90
C SER A 63 -6.83 -13.66 0.90
N HIS A 64 -7.83 -12.86 0.52
CA HIS A 64 -7.75 -11.40 0.67
C HIS A 64 -7.81 -10.98 2.14
N VAL A 65 -8.64 -11.66 2.94
CA VAL A 65 -8.75 -11.40 4.39
C VAL A 65 -7.43 -11.70 5.08
N GLU A 66 -6.71 -12.75 4.68
CA GLU A 66 -5.38 -13.09 5.23
C GLU A 66 -4.35 -12.00 4.95
N VAL A 67 -4.33 -11.40 3.75
CA VAL A 67 -3.45 -10.24 3.47
C VAL A 67 -3.73 -9.08 4.44
N ILE A 68 -5.00 -8.75 4.65
CA ILE A 68 -5.40 -7.67 5.56
C ILE A 68 -4.99 -8.00 7.01
N LYS A 69 -5.24 -9.24 7.46
CA LYS A 69 -4.83 -9.70 8.80
C LYS A 69 -3.31 -9.59 8.98
N THR A 70 -2.52 -10.02 8.01
CA THR A 70 -1.06 -9.92 8.07
C THR A 70 -0.58 -8.48 8.19
N LEU A 71 -1.17 -7.55 7.42
CA LEU A 71 -0.87 -6.12 7.55
C LEU A 71 -1.23 -5.58 8.93
N LEU A 72 -2.40 -5.93 9.47
CA LEU A 72 -2.83 -5.54 10.82
C LEU A 72 -1.91 -6.10 11.92
N ILE A 73 -1.48 -7.36 11.79
CA ILE A 73 -0.53 -7.99 12.72
C ILE A 73 0.80 -7.25 12.70
N LYS A 74 1.35 -6.95 11.52
CA LYS A 74 2.59 -6.17 11.39
C LYS A 74 2.45 -4.79 12.01
N ALA A 75 1.32 -4.12 11.76
CA ALA A 75 1.04 -2.83 12.38
C ALA A 75 1.04 -2.92 13.91
N ARG A 76 0.38 -3.93 14.49
CA ARG A 76 0.38 -4.18 15.94
C ARG A 76 1.78 -4.50 16.49
N GLN A 77 2.63 -5.13 15.69
CA GLN A 77 4.02 -5.46 16.05
C GLN A 77 5.00 -4.28 15.91
N GLY A 78 4.55 -3.12 15.42
CA GLY A 78 5.36 -1.89 15.35
C GLY A 78 5.70 -1.42 13.94
N THR A 79 5.34 -2.17 12.89
CA THR A 79 5.53 -1.70 11.50
C THR A 79 4.60 -0.52 11.23
N LYS A 80 5.16 0.60 10.76
CA LYS A 80 4.39 1.78 10.33
C LYS A 80 3.83 1.53 8.94
N ILE A 81 2.53 1.66 8.74
CA ILE A 81 1.88 1.50 7.45
C ILE A 81 1.32 2.86 7.01
N HIS A 82 1.79 3.37 5.89
CA HIS A 82 1.21 4.51 5.21
C HIS A 82 0.34 3.99 4.08
N TYR A 83 -0.97 4.17 4.17
CA TYR A 83 -1.91 3.84 3.13
C TYR A 83 -2.25 5.12 2.37
N VAL A 84 -1.81 5.20 1.13
CA VAL A 84 -2.13 6.27 0.18
C VAL A 84 -3.32 5.78 -0.65
N THR A 85 -4.48 6.43 -0.54
CA THR A 85 -5.70 5.97 -1.24
C THR A 85 -5.63 6.21 -2.74
N GLY A 86 -6.13 5.24 -3.53
CA GLY A 86 -6.38 5.40 -4.96
C GLY A 86 -7.85 5.69 -5.30
N ASN A 87 -8.17 5.68 -6.60
CA ASN A 87 -9.53 5.96 -7.11
C ASN A 87 -10.49 4.78 -6.91
N HIS A 88 -10.00 3.54 -6.83
CA HIS A 88 -10.85 2.38 -6.51
C HIS A 88 -11.18 2.28 -5.00
N ASP A 89 -10.48 3.03 -4.15
CA ASP A 89 -10.61 3.01 -2.69
C ASP A 89 -11.73 3.96 -2.16
N ASP A 90 -12.69 4.38 -2.99
CA ASP A 90 -13.73 5.37 -2.65
C ASP A 90 -14.50 5.08 -1.34
N GLY A 91 -14.70 3.81 -1.02
CA GLY A 91 -15.32 3.38 0.25
C GLY A 91 -14.45 3.72 1.46
N LEU A 92 -13.13 3.55 1.34
CA LEU A 92 -12.12 3.92 2.34
C LEU A 92 -11.95 5.44 2.43
N ARG A 93 -12.07 6.16 1.30
CA ARG A 93 -12.04 7.63 1.26
C ARG A 93 -13.25 8.27 1.96
N SER A 94 -14.41 7.62 1.87
CA SER A 94 -15.61 8.03 2.62
C SER A 94 -15.48 7.71 4.11
N LEU A 95 -14.87 6.57 4.45
CA LEU A 95 -14.54 6.21 5.84
C LEU A 95 -13.54 7.20 6.47
N LEU A 96 -12.55 7.69 5.72
CA LEU A 96 -11.63 8.76 6.15
C LEU A 96 -12.33 10.05 6.57
N LYS A 97 -13.34 10.45 5.79
CA LYS A 97 -14.13 11.66 6.08
C LYS A 97 -15.03 11.48 7.30
N ALA A 98 -15.54 10.27 7.50
CA ALA A 98 -16.45 9.94 8.59
C ALA A 98 -15.73 9.60 9.91
N TYR A 99 -14.54 9.01 9.81
CA TYR A 99 -13.71 8.57 10.93
C TYR A 99 -12.25 8.94 10.65
N PRO A 100 -11.81 10.13 11.08
CA PRO A 100 -10.39 10.44 11.09
C PRO A 100 -9.71 9.41 12.00
N PHE A 101 -8.89 8.53 11.42
CA PHE A 101 -8.04 7.58 12.15
C PHE A 101 -6.94 8.30 12.98
N GLU A 102 -7.15 9.56 13.34
CA GLU A 102 -6.19 10.46 13.98
C GLU A 102 -5.90 10.09 15.44
N HIS A 103 -6.65 9.15 16.03
CA HIS A 103 -6.45 8.75 17.42
C HIS A 103 -6.38 7.22 17.60
N GLY A 104 -5.16 6.69 17.53
CA GLY A 104 -4.58 6.05 18.73
C GLY A 104 -4.69 4.53 18.93
N LEU A 105 -4.98 3.69 17.93
CA LEU A 105 -5.00 2.23 18.16
C LEU A 105 -4.22 1.37 17.14
N THR A 106 -3.72 1.93 16.03
CA THR A 106 -2.94 1.17 15.04
C THR A 106 -1.80 1.99 14.45
N ASN A 107 -0.68 1.33 14.09
CA ASN A 107 0.42 1.96 13.34
C ASN A 107 0.08 2.18 11.85
N ILE A 108 -1.20 2.40 11.51
CA ILE A 108 -1.68 2.58 10.15
C ILE A 108 -2.15 4.03 9.99
N ASN A 109 -1.54 4.75 9.07
CA ASN A 109 -1.90 6.11 8.71
C ASN A 109 -2.48 6.10 7.28
N LEU A 110 -3.71 6.57 7.15
CA LEU A 110 -4.42 6.64 5.88
C LEU A 110 -4.39 8.09 5.38
N CYS A 111 -3.92 8.31 4.15
CA CYS A 111 -3.60 9.64 3.62
C CYS A 111 -3.84 9.72 2.10
N ASN A 112 -3.96 10.93 1.54
CA ASN A 112 -4.00 11.12 0.08
C ASN A 112 -2.60 11.17 -0.54
N GLN A 113 -1.59 11.52 0.25
CA GLN A 113 -0.18 11.57 -0.13
C GLN A 113 0.68 11.47 1.12
N CYS A 114 1.93 11.02 0.98
CA CYS A 114 2.88 11.03 2.09
C CYS A 114 4.31 11.28 1.63
N ASN A 115 5.16 11.76 2.54
CA ASN A 115 6.57 11.99 2.27
C ASN A 115 7.39 10.73 2.57
N PHE A 116 8.38 10.47 1.71
CA PHE A 116 9.41 9.46 1.93
C PHE A 116 10.79 10.12 1.85
N ILE A 117 11.70 9.70 2.71
CA ILE A 117 13.11 10.11 2.68
C ILE A 117 13.95 8.86 2.47
N SER A 118 14.69 8.80 1.38
CA SER A 118 15.59 7.67 1.11
C SER A 118 16.75 7.63 2.09
N LYS A 119 17.45 6.49 2.14
CA LYS A 119 18.70 6.35 2.91
C LYS A 119 19.75 7.41 2.55
N SER A 120 19.75 7.90 1.30
CA SER A 120 20.64 8.97 0.83
C SER A 120 20.16 10.40 1.19
N GLY A 121 19.06 10.54 1.92
CA GLY A 121 18.50 11.83 2.33
C GLY A 121 17.64 12.52 1.27
N LYS A 122 17.44 11.90 0.10
CA LYS A 122 16.57 12.46 -0.95
C LYS A 122 15.11 12.35 -0.53
N LYS A 123 14.38 13.45 -0.68
CA LYS A 123 12.95 13.54 -0.37
C LYS A 123 12.13 13.17 -1.60
N TYR A 124 11.08 12.39 -1.37
CA TYR A 124 10.13 11.93 -2.38
C TYR A 124 8.71 12.20 -1.87
N LEU A 125 7.84 12.61 -2.79
CA LEU A 125 6.41 12.64 -2.57
C LEU A 125 5.83 11.33 -3.10
N VAL A 126 5.06 10.63 -2.27
CA VAL A 126 4.38 9.37 -2.61
C VAL A 126 2.90 9.68 -2.76
N LEU A 127 2.35 9.32 -3.91
CA LEU A 127 0.99 9.59 -4.35
C LEU A 127 0.56 8.48 -5.34
N HIS A 128 -0.74 8.21 -5.48
CA HIS A 128 -1.27 7.20 -6.42
C HIS A 128 -1.11 7.65 -7.88
N GLY A 129 -1.71 8.80 -8.22
CA GLY A 129 -1.63 9.38 -9.57
C GLY A 129 -3.00 9.71 -10.17
N ASP A 130 -4.06 9.08 -9.69
CA ASP A 130 -5.47 9.35 -10.06
C ASP A 130 -5.89 10.82 -9.93
N GLN A 131 -5.29 11.53 -8.98
CA GLN A 131 -5.48 12.98 -8.80
C GLN A 131 -5.15 13.78 -10.07
N PHE A 132 -4.36 13.22 -10.99
CA PHE A 132 -3.95 13.84 -12.25
C PHE A 132 -4.73 13.32 -13.47
N ASP A 133 -5.57 12.28 -13.34
CA ASP A 133 -6.30 11.67 -14.47
C ASP A 133 -7.35 12.60 -15.10
N ASN A 134 -7.91 13.53 -14.32
CA ASN A 134 -8.85 14.54 -14.82
C ASN A 134 -8.17 15.72 -15.53
N GLN A 135 -6.83 15.77 -15.56
CA GLN A 135 -6.04 16.80 -16.23
C GLN A 135 -5.23 16.17 -17.36
N LEU A 136 -5.95 15.74 -18.41
CA LEU A 136 -5.38 15.56 -19.75
C LEU A 136 -4.80 16.91 -20.21
N LYS A 137 -3.51 17.13 -19.89
CA LYS A 137 -2.51 17.97 -20.56
C LYS A 137 -1.52 18.48 -19.50
N TRP A 138 -0.45 17.72 -19.27
CA TRP A 138 0.84 18.33 -18.98
C TRP A 138 1.92 17.59 -19.76
N ASP A 139 2.58 18.36 -20.63
CA ASP A 139 3.79 17.98 -21.33
C ASP A 139 4.82 17.42 -20.35
N MET A 140 5.65 16.51 -20.86
CA MET A 140 7.01 16.27 -20.35
C MET A 140 7.58 17.55 -19.71
N LEU A 141 8.09 17.49 -18.46
CA LEU A 141 9.07 18.43 -17.83
C LEU A 141 8.70 19.14 -16.51
N SER A 142 8.16 18.45 -15.50
CA SER A 142 8.47 18.85 -14.11
C SER A 142 8.80 17.67 -13.21
N LYS A 143 10.04 17.19 -13.37
CA LYS A 143 10.95 16.72 -12.32
C LYS A 143 10.33 15.86 -11.21
N SER A 144 10.59 14.55 -11.29
CA SER A 144 10.62 13.59 -10.17
C SER A 144 9.28 13.10 -9.56
N MET A 145 8.23 12.94 -10.37
CA MET A 145 7.17 12.00 -10.01
C MET A 145 7.66 10.58 -10.30
N VAL A 146 8.07 9.86 -9.25
CA VAL A 146 8.19 8.40 -9.34
C VAL A 146 6.77 7.86 -9.27
N ALA A 147 6.08 7.83 -10.41
CA ALA A 147 4.90 7.00 -10.59
C ALA A 147 5.39 5.55 -10.57
N LEU A 148 5.39 4.93 -9.39
CA LEU A 148 5.91 3.59 -9.19
C LEU A 148 4.80 2.57 -9.45
N ASN A 149 4.42 2.40 -10.72
CA ASN A 149 3.73 1.18 -11.11
C ASN A 149 4.75 0.04 -11.08
N ILE A 150 4.64 -0.80 -10.06
CA ILE A 150 5.29 -2.12 -9.85
C ILE A 150 6.75 -2.10 -9.31
N ALA A 151 6.82 -2.51 -8.04
CA ALA A 151 7.77 -3.45 -7.40
C ALA A 151 9.25 -3.11 -7.20
N LEU A 152 9.66 -3.33 -5.94
CA LEU A 152 11.02 -3.54 -5.42
C LEU A 152 12.03 -2.38 -5.63
N MET A 153 11.88 -1.32 -4.81
CA MET A 153 13.03 -0.53 -4.38
C MET A 153 13.86 -1.32 -3.35
N MET A 154 14.53 -2.39 -3.78
CA MET A 154 15.62 -2.97 -3.01
C MET A 154 16.83 -2.03 -3.10
N SER A 155 17.15 -1.35 -2.00
CA SER A 155 18.41 -0.62 -1.90
C SER A 155 19.56 -1.63 -1.94
N TYR A 156 20.18 -1.82 -3.11
CA TYR A 156 21.48 -2.48 -3.25
C TYR A 156 22.56 -1.45 -2.88
N GLN A 157 23.42 -1.80 -1.93
CA GLN A 157 24.73 -1.17 -1.76
C GLN A 157 25.75 -2.30 -1.61
N HIS A 158 26.87 -2.16 -2.32
CA HIS A 158 28.04 -3.04 -2.29
C HIS A 158 28.60 -3.22 -0.87
#